data_AF-A0A7C3ZP09-F1
#
_entry.id   AF-A0A7C3ZP09-F1
#
_cell.length_a   1.000
_cell.length_b   1.000
_cell.length_c   1.000
_cell.angle_alpha   90.00
_cell.angle_beta   90.00
_cell.angle_gamma   90.00
#
_symmetry.space_group_name_H-M   'P 1'
#
loop_
_entity.id
_entity.type
_entity.pdbx_description
1 polymer ?
#
loop_
_entity_poly.entity_id
_entity_poly.type
_entity_poly.pdbx_seq_one_letter_code
_entity_poly.pdbx_strand_id
1 'polypeptide(L)'
;MAIVIEEEKRRINWFAIGVIILIIATIIIATYYLFFAPVPFIEKVAPSRLQSLQELSRIRLEPETIINSSNFQILRQYVNPIEIGPVGKNNPFVK
;
A
#
# COMPACT_ATOMS: atom_id res chain seq x y z
N MET A 1 65.51 -34.90 -29.82
CA MET A 1 65.20 -33.54 -29.34
C MET A 1 63.89 -33.60 -28.60
N ALA A 2 63.85 -33.14 -27.35
CA ALA A 2 62.62 -33.05 -26.57
C ALA A 2 62.18 -31.58 -26.55
N ILE A 3 60.94 -31.32 -26.95
CA ILE A 3 60.33 -29.99 -26.88
C ILE A 3 59.69 -29.88 -25.50
N VAL A 4 60.26 -29.04 -24.64
CA VAL A 4 59.67 -28.70 -23.36
C VAL A 4 58.66 -27.58 -23.62
N ILE A 5 57.39 -27.89 -23.45
CA ILE A 5 56.31 -26.90 -23.50
C ILE A 5 56.22 -26.31 -22.09
N GLU A 6 56.72 -25.10 -21.91
CA GLU A 6 56.49 -24.33 -20.69
C GLU A 6 55.04 -23.84 -20.69
N GLU A 7 54.20 -24.46 -19.87
CA GLU A 7 52.86 -23.94 -19.61
C GLU A 7 52.96 -22.61 -18.87
N GLU A 8 52.54 -21.54 -19.54
CA GLU A 8 52.47 -20.21 -18.95
C GLU A 8 51.42 -20.21 -17.83
N LYS A 9 51.86 -20.43 -16.58
CA LYS A 9 51.01 -20.32 -15.40
C LYS A 9 50.59 -18.87 -15.23
N ARG A 10 49.45 -18.51 -15.83
CA ARG A 10 48.81 -17.20 -15.71
C ARG A 10 48.54 -16.94 -14.22
N ARG A 11 49.41 -16.14 -13.59
CA ARG A 11 49.26 -15.77 -12.19
C ARG A 11 48.05 -14.85 -12.07
N ILE A 12 47.01 -15.34 -11.42
CA ILE A 12 45.81 -14.55 -11.14
C ILE A 12 46.21 -13.41 -10.20
N ASN A 13 45.93 -12.17 -10.61
CA ASN A 13 46.18 -11.00 -9.80
C ASN A 13 45.04 -10.82 -8.78
N TRP A 14 45.22 -11.41 -7.60
CA TRP A 14 44.26 -11.32 -6.49
C TRP A 14 43.96 -9.88 -6.06
N PHE A 15 44.93 -8.97 -6.20
CA PHE A 15 44.71 -7.55 -5.92
C PHE A 15 43.71 -6.92 -6.90
N ALA A 16 43.86 -7.21 -8.20
CA ALA A 16 42.92 -6.73 -9.22
C ALA A 16 41.49 -7.25 -8.98
N ILE A 17 41.35 -8.52 -8.56
CA ILE A 17 40.06 -9.09 -8.18
C ILE A 17 39.46 -8.37 -6.98
N GLY A 18 40.25 -8.07 -5.95
CA GLY A 18 39.79 -7.31 -4.78
C GLY A 18 39.26 -5.93 -5.15
N VAL A 19 39.95 -5.21 -6.05
CA VAL A 19 39.51 -3.89 -6.54
C VAL A 19 38.19 -4.01 -7.31
N ILE A 20 38.03 -5.02 -8.17
CA ILE A 20 36.78 -5.24 -8.91
C ILE A 20 35.62 -5.51 -7.96
N ILE A 21 35.82 -6.35 -6.94
CA ILE A 21 34.79 -6.67 -5.93
C ILE A 21 34.39 -5.40 -5.16
N LEU A 22 35.36 -4.56 -4.78
CA LEU A 22 35.08 -3.30 -4.09
C LEU A 22 34.21 -2.36 -4.93
N ILE A 23 34.53 -2.23 -6.22
CA ILE A 23 33.75 -1.40 -7.16
C ILE A 23 32.31 -1.93 -7.26
N ILE A 24 32.15 -3.24 -7.45
CA ILE A 24 30.83 -3.88 -7.55
C ILE A 24 30.03 -3.67 -6.26
N ALA A 25 30.64 -3.89 -5.10
CA ALA A 25 29.99 -3.69 -3.80
C ALA A 25 29.50 -2.23 -3.63
N THR A 26 30.32 -1.27 -4.04
CA THR A 26 29.97 0.16 -3.97
C THR A 26 28.76 0.49 -4.85
N ILE A 27 28.71 -0.05 -6.08
CA ILE A 27 27.59 0.15 -7.00
C ILE A 27 26.30 -0.46 -6.45
N ILE A 28 26.39 -1.67 -5.88
CA ILE A 28 25.23 -2.35 -5.27
C ILE A 28 24.69 -1.52 -4.10
N ILE A 29 25.57 -1.06 -3.20
CA ILE A 29 25.19 -0.23 -2.05
C ILE A 29 24.51 1.06 -2.53
N ALA A 30 25.13 1.77 -3.47
CA ALA A 30 24.57 3.02 -3.99
C ALA A 30 23.19 2.81 -4.62
N THR A 31 23.02 1.75 -5.42
CA THR A 31 21.74 1.41 -6.05
C THR A 31 20.69 1.04 -4.99
N TYR A 32 21.08 0.26 -3.98
CA TYR A 32 20.19 -0.09 -2.87
C TYR A 32 19.69 1.17 -2.14
N TYR A 33 20.57 2.09 -1.79
CA TYR A 33 20.17 3.33 -1.12
C TYR A 33 19.34 4.26 -2.01
N LEU A 34 19.61 4.28 -3.32
CA LEU A 34 18.88 5.15 -4.24
C LEU A 34 17.46 4.67 -4.50
N PHE A 35 17.23 3.36 -4.58
CA PHE A 35 15.96 2.79 -5.00
C PHE A 35 15.15 2.13 -3.88
N PHE A 36 15.82 1.56 -2.87
CA PHE A 36 15.19 0.68 -1.89
C PHE A 36 15.32 1.17 -0.46
N ALA A 37 16.26 2.06 -0.14
CA ALA A 37 16.31 2.61 1.21
C ALA A 37 15.01 3.39 1.48
N PRO A 38 14.33 3.08 2.60
CA PRO A 38 13.14 3.80 2.98
C PRO A 38 13.52 5.25 3.24
N VAL A 39 13.07 6.15 2.36
CA VAL A 39 13.12 7.57 2.64
C VAL A 39 12.27 7.77 3.89
N PRO A 40 12.79 8.36 4.99
CA PRO A 40 11.95 8.72 6.12
C PRO A 40 10.87 9.61 5.53
N PHE A 41 9.65 9.08 5.50
CA PHE A 41 8.50 9.74 4.90
C PHE A 41 8.51 11.17 5.43
N ILE A 42 8.83 12.14 4.55
CA ILE A 42 8.32 13.49 4.71
C ILE A 42 6.86 13.22 4.98
N GLU A 43 6.41 13.49 6.21
CA GLU A 43 5.06 13.24 6.66
C GLU A 43 4.18 13.48 5.45
N LYS A 44 3.55 12.42 4.92
CA LYS A 44 2.57 12.61 3.87
C LYS A 44 1.57 13.50 4.57
N VAL A 45 1.67 14.81 4.34
CA VAL A 45 0.67 15.80 4.66
C VAL A 45 -0.49 15.29 3.85
N ALA A 46 -1.27 14.39 4.48
CA ALA A 46 -2.48 13.88 3.90
C ALA A 46 -3.22 15.15 3.53
N PRO A 47 -3.52 15.39 2.23
CA PRO A 47 -4.18 16.60 1.81
C PRO A 47 -5.34 16.81 2.77
N SER A 48 -5.52 18.02 3.29
CA SER A 48 -6.45 18.32 4.39
C SER A 48 -7.85 17.70 4.21
N ARG A 49 -8.28 17.45 2.96
CA ARG A 49 -9.47 16.65 2.62
C ARG A 49 -9.48 15.19 3.10
N LEU A 50 -8.36 14.47 3.10
CA LEU A 50 -8.28 13.09 3.61
C LEU A 50 -8.36 13.07 5.13
N GLN A 51 -7.83 14.10 5.81
CA GLN A 51 -7.97 14.24 7.26
C GLN A 51 -9.44 14.45 7.65
N SER A 52 -10.17 15.32 6.92
CA SER A 52 -11.61 15.51 7.16
C SER A 52 -12.44 14.25 6.89
N LEU A 53 -12.05 13.41 5.92
CA LEU A 53 -12.74 12.15 5.66
C LEU A 53 -12.51 11.12 6.77
N GLN A 54 -11.35 11.18 7.43
CA GLN A 54 -11.05 10.31 8.57
C GLN A 54 -11.83 10.74 9.82
N GLU A 55 -12.10 12.04 10.00
CA GLU A 55 -13.05 12.53 11.01
C GLU A 55 -14.47 12.04 10.74
N LEU A 56 -14.94 12.10 9.49
CA LEU A 56 -16.24 11.56 9.07
C LEU A 56 -16.38 10.06 9.34
N SER A 57 -15.33 9.27 9.08
CA SER A 57 -15.35 7.82 9.33
C SER A 57 -15.45 7.44 10.82
N ARG A 58 -15.08 8.36 11.73
CA ARG A 58 -15.13 8.15 13.17
C ARG A 58 -16.48 8.49 13.78
N ILE A 59 -17.38 9.12 13.01
CA ILE A 59 -18.73 9.42 13.45
C ILE A 59 -19.50 8.10 13.61
N ARG A 60 -19.78 7.73 14.85
CA ARG A 60 -20.75 6.67 15.16
C ARG A 60 -22.14 7.26 15.10
N LEU A 61 -22.92 6.83 14.12
CA LEU A 61 -24.35 7.15 14.07
C LEU A 61 -25.07 6.23 15.05
N GLU A 62 -25.76 6.80 16.03
CA GLU A 62 -26.61 6.08 16.99
C GLU A 62 -28.07 6.46 16.74
N PRO A 63 -28.78 5.79 15.81
CA PRO A 63 -30.14 6.17 15.39
C PRO A 63 -31.13 6.17 16.56
N GLU A 64 -30.89 5.31 17.54
CA GLU A 64 -31.69 5.19 18.77
C GLU A 64 -31.77 6.52 19.52
N THR A 65 -30.72 7.35 19.50
CA THR A 65 -30.74 8.66 20.17
C THR A 65 -31.72 9.63 19.51
N ILE A 66 -31.94 9.50 18.21
CA ILE A 66 -32.82 10.37 17.43
C ILE A 66 -34.26 9.87 17.54
N ILE A 67 -34.48 8.56 17.34
CA ILE A 67 -35.80 7.93 17.37
C ILE A 67 -36.45 8.08 18.76
N ASN A 68 -35.64 7.99 19.82
CA ASN A 68 -36.12 8.14 21.19
C ASN A 68 -36.16 9.58 21.69
N SER A 69 -35.79 10.57 20.85
CA SER A 69 -35.84 11.98 21.25
C SER A 69 -37.30 12.47 21.31
N SER A 70 -37.61 13.29 22.32
CA SER A 70 -38.94 13.90 22.48
C SER A 70 -39.37 14.67 21.24
N ASN A 71 -38.43 15.41 20.63
CA ASN A 71 -38.66 16.18 19.42
C ASN A 71 -39.08 15.30 18.23
N PHE A 72 -38.46 14.12 18.07
CA PHE A 72 -38.77 13.20 16.98
C PHE A 72 -40.12 12.52 17.18
N GLN A 73 -40.47 12.15 18.42
CA GLN A 73 -41.74 11.48 18.73
C GLN A 73 -42.97 12.39 18.60
N ILE A 74 -42.79 13.72 18.72
CA ILE A 74 -43.85 14.70 18.51
C ILE A 74 -44.20 14.83 17.01
N LEU A 75 -43.28 14.47 16.11
CA LEU A 75 -43.52 14.55 14.67
C LEU A 75 -44.58 13.54 14.25
N ARG A 76 -45.60 14.03 13.55
CA ARG A 76 -46.61 13.17 12.94
C ARG A 76 -46.08 12.57 11.66
N GLN A 77 -46.25 11.26 11.49
CA GLN A 77 -46.00 10.59 10.23
C GLN A 77 -47.16 10.92 9.26
N TYR A 78 -46.88 11.73 8.24
CA TYR A 78 -47.87 12.12 7.21
C TYR A 78 -47.92 11.17 6.01
N VAL A 79 -47.00 10.21 5.94
CA VAL A 79 -46.88 9.26 4.83
C VAL A 79 -47.10 7.84 5.32
N ASN A 80 -47.83 7.04 4.55
CA ASN A 80 -47.99 5.63 4.87
C ASN A 80 -46.61 4.94 4.91
N PRO A 81 -46.40 3.97 5.82
CA PRO A 81 -45.20 3.16 5.81
C PRO A 81 -45.01 2.54 4.43
N ILE A 82 -43.78 2.57 3.93
CA ILE A 82 -43.45 1.94 2.65
C ILE A 82 -43.56 0.43 2.88
N GLU A 83 -44.52 -0.22 2.21
CA GLU A 83 -44.54 -1.67 2.13
C GLU A 83 -43.30 -2.12 1.35
N ILE A 84 -42.42 -2.87 2.02
CA ILE A 84 -41.23 -3.43 1.40
C ILE A 84 -41.71 -4.49 0.40
N GLY A 85 -41.86 -4.09 -0.86
CA GLY A 85 -42.09 -5.01 -1.96
C GLY A 85 -40.90 -5.97 -2.14
N PRO A 86 -41.03 -6.99 -3.01
CA PRO A 86 -39.95 -7.92 -3.28
C PRO A 86 -38.67 -7.17 -3.67
N VAL A 87 -37.61 -7.40 -2.89
CA VAL A 87 -36.31 -6.75 -3.07
C VAL A 87 -35.65 -7.31 -4.32
N GLY A 88 -35.57 -6.49 -5.37
CA GLY A 88 -34.87 -6.81 -6.62
C GLY A 88 -35.68 -7.63 -7.61
N LYS A 89 -35.26 -7.59 -8.89
CA LYS A 89 -35.70 -8.54 -9.91
C LYS A 89 -34.89 -9.83 -9.77
N ASN A 90 -35.52 -10.97 -10.05
CA ASN A 90 -34.80 -12.23 -10.22
C ASN A 90 -33.65 -12.02 -11.22
N ASN A 91 -32.43 -12.36 -10.80
CA ASN A 91 -31.24 -12.18 -11.62
C ASN A 91 -31.30 -13.15 -12.83
N PRO A 92 -31.36 -12.66 -14.08
CA PRO A 92 -31.50 -13.50 -15.26
C PRO A 92 -30.23 -14.28 -15.65
N PHE A 93 -29.12 -14.07 -14.95
CA PHE A 93 -27.83 -14.71 -15.21
C PHE A 93 -27.49 -15.84 -14.23
N VAL A 94 -28.38 -16.14 -13.28
CA VAL A 94 -28.24 -17.31 -12.41
C VAL A 94 -28.87 -18.50 -13.14
N LYS A 95 -28.09 -19.12 -14.02
CA LYS A 95 -28.41 -20.38 -14.69
C LYS A 95 -27.30 -21.38 -14.45
#